data_AF-A0A5C8WR92-F1
#
_entry.id   AF-A0A5C8WR92-F1
#
_cell.length_a   1.000
_cell.length_b   1.000
_cell.length_c   1.000
_cell.angle_alpha   90.00
_cell.angle_beta   90.00
_cell.angle_gamma   90.00
#
_symmetry.space_group_name_H-M   'P 1'
#
loop_
_entity.id
_entity.type
_entity.pdbx_description
1 polymer ?
#
loop_
_entity_poly.entity_id
_entity_poly.type
_entity_poly.pdbx_seq_one_letter_code
_entity_poly.pdbx_strand_id
1 'polypeptide(L)'
;MAENPTTGDLFKAKAITSDEVNAAVDVFMRDATVSLFRFASGHTLDPAAAVKAHDPARAAVADPDRPEKFRRGMVRTAILLARPVAGGEQQR
;
A
#
# COMPACT_ATOMS: atom_id res chain seq x y z
N MET A 1 18.50 -4.38 13.65
CA MET A 1 18.53 -4.75 12.21
C MET A 1 17.07 -4.76 11.79
N ALA A 2 16.67 -3.87 10.88
CA ALA A 2 15.24 -3.63 10.63
C ALA A 2 14.75 -4.59 9.53
N GLU A 3 14.15 -5.71 9.93
CA GLU A 3 13.92 -6.89 9.09
C GLU A 3 12.57 -6.84 8.35
N ASN A 4 11.94 -5.65 8.25
CA ASN A 4 10.66 -5.47 7.57
C ASN A 4 10.82 -4.51 6.38
N PRO A 5 11.15 -5.02 5.18
CA PRO A 5 11.28 -4.20 3.99
C PRO A 5 9.96 -3.47 3.70
N THR A 6 10.05 -2.22 3.22
CA THR A 6 8.86 -1.51 2.72
C THR A 6 8.43 -2.09 1.38
N THR A 7 7.20 -1.81 0.95
CA THR A 7 6.74 -2.16 -0.41
C THR A 7 7.68 -1.58 -1.47
N GLY A 8 8.22 -0.38 -1.23
CA GLY A 8 9.23 0.24 -2.09
C GLY A 8 10.58 -0.49 -2.11
N ASP A 9 10.97 -1.12 -0.99
CA ASP A 9 12.16 -1.98 -0.93
C ASP A 9 11.93 -3.29 -1.69
N LEU A 10 10.78 -3.93 -1.49
CA LEU A 10 10.35 -5.11 -2.26
C LEU A 10 10.23 -4.82 -3.76
N PHE A 11 9.79 -3.61 -4.12
CA PHE A 11 9.75 -3.12 -5.49
C PHE A 11 11.16 -3.01 -6.10
N LYS A 12 12.13 -2.47 -5.35
CA LYS A 12 13.54 -2.44 -5.76
C LYS A 12 14.13 -3.85 -5.87
N ALA A 13 13.74 -4.75 -4.97
CA ALA A 13 14.13 -6.16 -4.99
C ALA A 13 13.44 -6.97 -6.10
N LYS A 14 12.55 -6.34 -6.90
CA LYS A 14 11.73 -6.98 -7.94
C LYS A 14 10.82 -8.09 -7.40
N ALA A 15 10.54 -8.09 -6.11
CA ALA A 15 9.58 -8.99 -5.48
C ALA A 15 8.15 -8.53 -5.74
N ILE A 16 7.91 -7.21 -5.83
CA ILE A 16 6.61 -6.61 -6.16
C ILE A 16 6.78 -5.78 -7.43
N THR A 17 5.82 -5.88 -8.34
CA THR A 17 5.80 -5.14 -9.60
C THR A 17 5.00 -3.84 -9.51
N SER A 18 5.25 -2.92 -10.45
CA SER A 18 4.49 -1.66 -10.54
C SER A 18 3.01 -1.90 -10.79
N ASP A 19 2.70 -2.99 -11.49
CA ASP A 19 1.34 -3.41 -11.80
C ASP A 19 0.60 -3.83 -10.53
N GLU A 20 1.21 -4.66 -9.69
CA GLU A 20 0.64 -5.04 -8.39
C GLU A 20 0.41 -3.85 -7.46
N VAL A 21 1.35 -2.89 -7.43
CA VAL A 21 1.17 -1.65 -6.66
C VAL A 21 -0.02 -0.86 -7.21
N ASN A 22 -0.17 -0.76 -8.54
CA ASN A 22 -1.32 -0.11 -9.15
C ASN A 22 -2.63 -0.86 -8.86
N ALA A 23 -2.62 -2.19 -8.86
CA ALA A 23 -3.77 -3.01 -8.51
C ALA A 23 -4.19 -2.76 -7.05
N ALA A 24 -3.25 -2.65 -6.12
CA ALA A 24 -3.54 -2.29 -4.73
C ALA A 24 -4.19 -0.90 -4.61
N VAL A 25 -3.70 0.08 -5.39
CA VAL A 25 -4.30 1.43 -5.47
C VAL A 25 -5.70 1.38 -6.04
N ASP A 26 -5.91 0.65 -7.14
CA ASP A 26 -7.22 0.54 -7.80
C ASP A 26 -8.25 -0.13 -6.88
N VAL A 27 -7.86 -1.21 -6.20
CA VAL A 27 -8.70 -1.88 -5.20
C VAL A 27 -9.06 -0.93 -4.06
N PHE A 28 -8.10 -0.18 -3.51
CA PHE A 28 -8.38 0.81 -2.47
C PHE A 28 -9.28 1.97 -2.96
N MET A 29 -9.11 2.41 -4.21
CA MET A 29 -9.95 3.46 -4.81
C MET A 29 -11.38 2.97 -5.05
N ARG A 30 -11.57 1.69 -5.36
CA ARG A 30 -12.90 1.07 -5.46
C ARG A 30 -13.52 0.84 -4.09
N ASP A 31 -12.71 0.40 -3.13
CA ASP A 31 -13.13 0.09 -1.79
C ASP A 31 -12.07 0.53 -0.76
N ALA A 32 -12.32 1.69 -0.13
CA ALA A 32 -11.43 2.28 0.85
C ALA A 32 -11.43 1.53 2.20
N THR A 33 -12.24 0.48 2.35
CA THR A 33 -12.30 -0.37 3.55
C THR A 33 -11.39 -1.60 3.44
N VAL A 34 -10.79 -1.83 2.27
CA VAL A 34 -9.83 -2.92 2.06
C VAL A 34 -8.65 -2.74 3.00
N SER A 35 -8.59 -3.64 3.98
CA SER A 35 -7.50 -3.74 4.96
C SER A 35 -6.52 -4.87 4.64
N LEU A 36 -6.80 -5.68 3.61
CA LEU A 36 -5.97 -6.84 3.30
C LEU A 36 -5.80 -6.98 1.78
N PHE A 37 -4.63 -6.62 1.29
CA PHE A 37 -4.21 -6.83 -0.09
C PHE A 37 -3.02 -7.79 -0.12
N ARG A 38 -3.17 -8.91 -0.81
CA ARG A 38 -2.09 -9.90 -0.95
C ARG A 38 -1.40 -9.72 -2.29
N PHE A 39 -0.10 -9.43 -2.23
CA PHE A 39 0.78 -9.41 -3.39
C PHE A 39 1.04 -10.83 -3.91
N ALA A 40 1.36 -10.94 -5.20
CA ALA A 40 1.66 -12.21 -5.85
C ALA A 40 2.90 -12.89 -5.25
N SER A 41 3.86 -12.11 -4.73
CA SER A 41 5.01 -12.63 -4.00
C SER A 41 4.70 -13.13 -2.58
N GLY A 42 3.42 -13.18 -2.18
CA GLY A 42 2.98 -13.74 -0.89
C GLY A 42 3.06 -12.78 0.29
N HIS A 43 3.48 -11.53 0.05
CA HIS A 43 3.43 -10.45 1.03
C HIS A 43 2.02 -9.90 1.16
N THR A 44 1.62 -9.51 2.37
CA THR A 44 0.30 -8.93 2.62
C THR A 44 0.46 -7.50 3.10
N LEU A 45 -0.32 -6.58 2.55
CA LEU A 45 -0.34 -5.18 2.90
C LEU A 45 -1.74 -4.74 3.27
N ASP A 46 -1.84 -3.87 4.26
CA ASP A 46 -3.05 -3.16 4.59
C ASP A 46 -3.03 -1.77 3.94
N PRO A 47 -3.69 -1.56 2.78
CA PRO A 47 -3.67 -0.26 2.11
C PRO A 47 -4.42 0.81 2.91
N ALA A 48 -5.46 0.45 3.68
CA ALA A 48 -6.16 1.39 4.55
C ALA A 48 -5.28 1.89 5.70
N ALA A 49 -4.52 1.01 6.36
CA ALA A 49 -3.55 1.34 7.39
C ALA A 49 -2.37 2.12 6.82
N ALA A 50 -1.89 1.77 5.62
CA ALA A 50 -0.88 2.54 4.90
C ALA A 50 -1.31 3.99 4.67
N VAL A 51 -2.54 4.19 4.18
CA VAL A 51 -3.11 5.52 3.95
C VAL A 51 -3.33 6.25 5.27
N LYS A 52 -3.83 5.58 6.32
CA LYS A 52 -4.01 6.17 7.66
C LYS A 52 -2.70 6.60 8.31
N ALA A 53 -1.63 5.83 8.12
CA ALA A 53 -0.28 6.14 8.62
C ALA A 53 0.41 7.26 7.83
N HIS A 54 -0.13 7.64 6.66
CA HIS A 54 0.42 8.68 5.81
C HIS A 54 -0.56 9.86 5.71
N ASP A 55 -0.41 10.83 6.62
CA ASP A 55 -1.25 12.04 6.73
C ASP A 55 -1.62 12.68 5.39
N PRO A 56 -0.69 12.93 4.44
CA PRO A 56 -1.08 13.62 3.21
C PRO A 56 -1.83 12.71 2.24
N ALA A 57 -1.69 11.37 2.31
CA ALA A 57 -2.59 10.46 1.58
C ALA A 57 -3.96 10.39 2.23
N ARG A 58 -4.04 10.30 3.56
CA ARG A 58 -5.30 10.37 4.30
C ARG A 58 -6.09 11.64 3.96
N ALA A 59 -5.44 12.80 4.00
CA ALA A 59 -6.07 14.07 3.66
C ALA A 59 -6.52 14.11 2.19
N ALA A 60 -5.72 13.58 1.27
CA ALA A 60 -6.09 13.52 -0.14
C ALA A 60 -7.33 12.64 -0.38
N VAL A 61 -7.44 11.47 0.27
CA VAL A 61 -8.57 10.55 0.07
C VAL A 61 -9.84 11.01 0.79
N ALA A 62 -9.69 11.72 1.91
CA ALA A 62 -10.82 12.27 2.67
C ALA A 62 -11.45 13.48 1.97
N ASP A 63 -10.71 14.15 1.09
CA ASP A 63 -11.18 15.30 0.34
C ASP A 63 -11.80 14.85 -1.01
N PRO A 64 -13.12 15.00 -1.19
CA PRO A 64 -13.80 14.61 -2.43
C PRO A 64 -13.55 15.59 -3.60
N ASP A 65 -13.12 16.83 -3.31
CA ASP A 65 -12.83 17.86 -4.31
C ASP A 65 -11.48 17.57 -5.03
N ARG A 66 -10.58 16.83 -4.37
CA ARG A 66 -9.31 16.42 -4.98
C ARG A 66 -9.54 15.57 -6.23
N PRO A 67 -8.79 15.85 -7.32
CA PRO A 67 -8.87 15.05 -8.53
C PRO A 67 -8.44 13.61 -8.26
N GLU A 68 -9.15 12.66 -8.85
CA GLU A 68 -8.91 11.23 -8.62
C GLU A 68 -7.46 10.83 -8.94
N LYS A 69 -6.87 11.39 -10.01
CA LYS A 69 -5.46 11.18 -10.34
C LYS A 69 -4.50 11.56 -9.21
N PHE A 70 -4.80 12.65 -8.49
CA PHE A 70 -4.00 13.09 -7.35
C PHE A 70 -4.16 12.13 -6.16
N ARG A 71 -5.41 11.74 -5.86
CA ARG A 71 -5.71 10.74 -4.81
C ARG A 71 -4.98 9.43 -5.05
N ARG A 72 -5.06 8.89 -6.28
CA ARG A 72 -4.32 7.69 -6.71
C ARG A 72 -2.80 7.83 -6.51
N GLY A 73 -2.22 8.97 -6.87
CA GLY A 73 -0.79 9.23 -6.69
C GLY A 73 -0.35 9.24 -5.22
N MET A 74 -1.17 9.83 -4.36
CA MET A 74 -0.91 9.89 -2.92
C MET A 74 -1.05 8.52 -2.26
N VAL A 75 -2.09 7.76 -2.61
CA VAL A 75 -2.29 6.38 -2.13
C VAL A 75 -1.15 5.48 -2.61
N ARG A 76 -0.70 5.61 -3.86
CA ARG A 76 0.46 4.88 -4.38
C ARG A 76 1.72 5.15 -3.55
N THR A 77 1.96 6.41 -3.19
CA THR A 77 3.10 6.80 -2.35
C THR A 77 3.00 6.19 -0.96
N ALA A 78 1.81 6.26 -0.33
CA ALA A 78 1.58 5.65 0.97
C ALA A 78 1.83 4.14 0.94
N ILE A 79 1.35 3.44 -0.09
CA ILE A 79 1.56 2.00 -0.30
C ILE A 79 3.06 1.67 -0.44
N LEU A 80 3.81 2.47 -1.20
CA LEU A 80 5.26 2.27 -1.37
C LEU A 80 6.05 2.48 -0.06
N LEU A 81 5.63 3.42 0.78
CA LEU A 81 6.23 3.68 2.08
C LEU A 81 5.77 2.70 3.16
N ALA A 82 4.65 2.03 2.95
CA ALA A 82 4.12 1.06 3.88
C ALA A 82 4.98 -0.20 3.97
N ARG A 83 4.86 -0.88 5.10
CA ARG A 83 5.60 -2.10 5.42
C ARG A 83 4.65 -3.29 5.33
N PRO A 84 4.70 -4.09 4.25
CA PRO A 84 3.91 -5.30 4.16
C PRO A 84 4.43 -6.33 5.16
N VAL A 85 3.49 -7.12 5.69
CA VAL A 85 3.80 -8.28 6.52
C VAL A 85 4.09 -9.44 5.59
N ALA A 86 5.32 -9.95 5.63
CA ALA A 86 5.65 -11.21 4.98
C ALA A 86 4.82 -12.31 5.64
N GLY A 87 4.12 -13.14 4.86
CA GLY A 87 3.27 -14.22 5.37
C GLY A 87 4.01 -15.37 6.07
N GLY A 88 5.19 -15.11 6.66
CA GLY A 88 6.05 -16.08 7.32
C GLY A 88 6.25 -15.86 8.83
N GLU A 89 5.62 -14.85 9.46
CA GLU A 89 5.79 -14.60 10.90
C GLU A 89 4.43 -14.49 11.62
N GLN A 90 3.69 -15.60 11.64
CA GLN A 90 3.13 -16.08 12.91
C GLN A 90 4.16 -17.05 13.50
N GLN A 91 5.25 -16.53 14.07
CA GLN A 91 6.05 -17.25 15.05
C GLN A 91 6.18 -16.26 16.22
N ARG A 92 5.71 -16.54 17.43
CA ARG A 92 5.82 -17.74 18.25
C ARG A 92 4.67 -17.80 19.27
#